data_AF-A0A8J4UYM0-F1
#
_entry.id   AF-A0A8J4UYM0-F1
#
_cell.length_a   1.000
_cell.length_b   1.000
_cell.length_c   1.000
_cell.angle_alpha   90.00
_cell.angle_beta   90.00
_cell.angle_gamma   90.00
#
_symmetry.space_group_name_H-M   'P 1'
#
loop_
_entity.id
_entity.type
_entity.pdbx_description
1 polymer ?
#
loop_
_entity_poly.entity_id
_entity_poly.type
_entity_poly.pdbx_seq_one_letter_code
_entity_poly.pdbx_strand_id
1 'polypeptide(L)'
;MDSNNNNGFLRIWKNKVLRNMIRQHNLLGQKIKITPAYAIKNLNHFKTISCDLLNIILYIDNDNVDDYETLKKKGFIHKGLHIDIAKKHILTNDLIYKTVKRVKFSSKFNSDLPAGFFPNTVERIYFNDMYLCPIKKGVLPAGLLEVRFGDSYNSSLNGILPSKLETLILGQYYRLPLTMPQSLTHLEIGLRFGGRIEPMPPKLRVLKSRSMDGECLSMLGKSTNIHAGNVGFNLQVLDLESARVLCDDYRWLPRGLVKLKLPKGFNSVIHPDEFPDSLVSLSLGQVFNTRIEPGCLPNALQTLKLGHYYGHSLKGVLPMTLTKLHLSLSFDHGNTLWKYKHLKILGIYSINQFPLGHVIPKTIQKLVLDGPIDVAKGQIPANVQVLKIIKPNSIQDGAIPPSVRVLELLAQPMETSAVTIPKGIRKLTFAPMFLRAQDIPDTVQHLTILSKCDYELGSIPVSVKTLILHHNPNNSEYGLISPNVKRLIMVKEGLYSSNFIDPLSLPKDISFDAHFGYYQARLSFPEFKTIKKDGVLMTNKLK
;
A
#
# COMPACT_ATOMS: atom_id res chain seq x y z
N MET A 1 20.43 -43.16 34.23
CA MET A 1 19.54 -43.58 33.12
C MET A 1 18.46 -42.54 32.96
N ASP A 2 18.32 -42.10 31.72
CA ASP A 2 17.61 -40.94 31.19
C ASP A 2 16.18 -40.66 31.69
N SER A 3 15.92 -39.38 31.97
CA SER A 3 14.85 -38.64 31.27
C SER A 3 14.86 -37.16 31.67
N ASN A 4 15.47 -36.28 30.87
CA ASN A 4 15.06 -34.86 30.89
C ASN A 4 15.37 -34.06 29.62
N ASN A 5 15.47 -34.75 28.48
CA ASN A 5 15.78 -34.11 27.21
C ASN A 5 14.54 -33.73 26.37
N ASN A 6 13.41 -33.37 27.00
CA ASN A 6 12.22 -32.98 26.23
C ASN A 6 11.21 -32.08 26.97
N ASN A 7 11.62 -30.89 27.43
CA ASN A 7 10.68 -29.96 28.07
C ASN A 7 10.85 -28.47 27.77
N GLY A 8 11.72 -28.06 26.83
CA GLY A 8 11.77 -26.66 26.36
C GLY A 8 10.48 -26.25 25.65
N PHE A 9 10.05 -27.07 24.68
CA PHE A 9 8.82 -26.87 23.93
C PHE A 9 7.57 -26.90 24.83
N LEU A 10 7.46 -27.88 25.72
CA LEU A 10 6.32 -28.01 26.64
C LEU A 10 6.30 -26.94 27.73
N ARG A 11 7.45 -26.42 28.22
CA ARG A 11 7.48 -25.27 29.13
C ARG A 11 7.04 -23.97 28.44
N ILE A 12 7.53 -23.73 27.23
CA ILE A 12 7.11 -22.58 26.40
C ILE A 12 5.62 -22.69 26.07
N TRP A 13 5.14 -23.88 25.74
CA TRP A 13 3.73 -24.10 25.45
C TRP A 13 2.89 -23.95 26.72
N LYS A 14 3.25 -24.52 27.88
CA LYS A 14 2.49 -24.35 29.14
C LYS A 14 2.40 -22.90 29.61
N ASN A 15 3.37 -22.05 29.25
CA ASN A 15 3.31 -20.61 29.52
C ASN A 15 2.36 -19.91 28.54
N LYS A 16 1.16 -19.56 29.02
CA LYS A 16 0.08 -18.96 28.21
C LYS A 16 0.50 -17.66 27.51
N VAL A 17 1.38 -16.86 28.14
CA VAL A 17 1.90 -15.60 27.59
C VAL A 17 2.86 -15.86 26.43
N LEU A 18 3.84 -16.75 26.61
CA LEU A 18 4.80 -17.12 25.56
C LEU A 18 4.11 -17.82 24.38
N ARG A 19 3.14 -18.70 24.64
CA ARG A 19 2.33 -19.36 23.59
C ARG A 19 1.55 -18.33 22.75
N ASN A 20 0.97 -17.33 23.40
CA ASN A 20 0.22 -16.26 22.72
C ASN A 20 1.14 -15.33 21.95
N MET A 21 2.33 -15.02 22.47
CA MET A 21 3.33 -14.19 21.79
C MET A 21 3.98 -14.92 20.60
N ILE A 22 4.27 -16.21 20.69
CA ILE A 22 4.80 -17.02 19.58
C ILE A 22 3.73 -17.20 18.48
N ARG A 23 2.46 -17.39 18.88
CA ARG A 23 1.33 -17.40 17.93
C ARG A 23 1.15 -16.03 17.26
N GLN A 24 1.28 -14.92 18.00
CA GLN A 24 1.30 -13.58 17.43
C GLN A 24 2.49 -13.39 16.47
N HIS A 25 3.67 -13.88 16.82
CA HIS A 25 4.88 -13.82 15.98
C HIS A 25 4.75 -14.56 14.65
N ASN A 26 4.22 -15.79 14.65
CA ASN A 26 4.03 -16.57 13.42
C ASN A 26 2.85 -16.06 12.57
N LEU A 27 1.90 -15.33 13.17
CA LEU A 27 0.79 -14.69 12.45
C LEU A 27 1.16 -13.30 11.86
N LEU A 28 2.30 -12.73 12.27
CA LEU A 28 2.69 -11.36 11.98
C LEU A 28 4.13 -11.27 11.46
N GLY A 29 4.28 -11.22 10.14
CA GLY A 29 5.28 -10.34 9.52
C GLY A 29 5.00 -8.84 9.77
N GLN A 30 4.38 -8.47 10.90
CA GLN A 30 3.88 -7.14 11.25
C GLN A 30 4.25 -6.77 12.69
N LYS A 31 4.45 -5.47 12.89
CA LYS A 31 5.23 -4.81 13.95
C LYS A 31 4.42 -4.65 15.24
N ILE A 32 4.79 -5.33 16.32
CA ILE A 32 4.24 -5.07 17.67
C ILE A 32 4.87 -3.79 18.21
N LYS A 33 4.05 -2.79 18.57
CA LYS A 33 4.48 -1.60 19.33
C LYS A 33 4.55 -1.98 20.81
N ILE A 34 5.74 -1.95 21.39
CA ILE A 34 5.95 -2.22 22.81
C ILE A 34 6.37 -0.91 23.48
N THR A 35 5.64 -0.50 24.52
CA THR A 35 6.05 0.66 25.32
C THR A 35 7.27 0.27 26.18
N PRO A 36 8.22 1.18 26.42
CA PRO A 36 9.39 0.91 27.24
C PRO A 36 9.04 0.36 28.63
N ALA A 37 8.05 0.95 29.31
CA ALA A 37 7.53 0.46 30.59
C ALA A 37 7.05 -1.01 30.55
N TYR A 38 6.37 -1.43 29.47
CA TYR A 38 5.92 -2.80 29.30
C TYR A 38 7.09 -3.78 29.06
N ALA A 39 8.07 -3.37 28.25
CA ALA A 39 9.28 -4.15 28.02
C ALA A 39 10.09 -4.36 29.32
N ILE A 40 10.20 -3.33 30.15
CA ILE A 40 10.89 -3.39 31.44
C ILE A 40 10.17 -4.32 32.43
N LYS A 41 8.83 -4.22 32.50
CA LYS A 41 8.01 -5.05 33.38
C LYS A 41 8.07 -6.54 33.03
N ASN A 42 8.23 -6.86 31.75
CA ASN A 42 8.19 -8.23 31.23
C ASN A 42 9.58 -8.77 30.81
N LEU A 43 10.67 -8.12 31.24
CA LEU A 43 12.01 -8.32 30.71
C LEU A 43 12.53 -9.78 30.81
N ASN A 44 12.17 -10.51 31.87
CA ASN A 44 12.57 -11.92 32.05
C ASN A 44 11.92 -12.85 31.03
N HIS A 45 10.74 -12.51 30.50
CA HIS A 45 10.06 -13.28 29.46
C HIS A 45 10.77 -13.12 28.11
N PHE A 46 11.22 -11.90 27.80
CA PHE A 46 11.93 -11.61 26.54
C PHE A 46 13.35 -12.17 26.49
N LYS A 47 14.05 -12.27 27.63
CA LYS A 47 15.39 -12.90 27.70
C LYS A 47 15.42 -14.36 27.24
N THR A 48 14.27 -15.06 27.32
CA THR A 48 14.16 -16.48 26.94
C THR A 48 13.78 -16.71 25.47
N ILE A 49 13.37 -15.66 24.75
CA ILE A 49 13.08 -15.71 23.32
C ILE A 49 14.37 -15.35 22.59
N SER A 50 14.80 -16.15 21.62
CA SER A 50 15.94 -15.77 20.76
C SER A 50 15.65 -14.41 20.13
N CYS A 51 16.42 -13.39 20.50
CA CYS A 51 16.23 -12.01 20.07
C CYS A 51 16.36 -11.83 18.55
N ASP A 52 16.89 -12.83 17.84
CA ASP A 52 16.92 -12.86 16.38
C ASP A 52 15.52 -13.02 15.74
N LEU A 53 14.52 -13.42 16.52
CA LEU A 53 13.14 -13.63 16.05
C LEU A 53 12.25 -12.38 16.18
N LEU A 54 12.73 -11.29 16.78
CA LEU A 54 11.92 -10.15 17.26
C LEU A 54 12.19 -8.86 16.48
N ASN A 55 11.31 -8.51 15.52
CA ASN A 55 11.22 -7.15 14.95
C ASN A 55 10.47 -6.21 15.92
N ILE A 56 11.08 -5.84 17.05
CA ILE A 56 10.43 -4.96 18.06
C ILE A 56 10.45 -3.50 17.59
N ILE A 57 9.33 -2.80 17.74
CA ILE A 57 9.30 -1.33 17.66
C ILE A 57 9.20 -0.76 19.06
N LEU A 58 10.29 -0.11 19.50
CA LEU A 58 10.29 0.72 20.69
C LEU A 58 9.83 2.13 20.32
N TYR A 59 8.70 2.49 20.90
CA TYR A 59 8.23 3.86 20.88
C TYR A 59 8.73 4.56 22.14
N ILE A 60 9.75 5.41 22.03
CA ILE A 60 10.20 6.22 23.16
C ILE A 60 9.32 7.48 23.15
N ASP A 61 8.23 7.44 23.92
CA ASP A 61 7.48 8.67 24.18
C ASP A 61 8.32 9.58 25.10
N ASN A 62 8.14 10.89 24.93
CA ASN A 62 9.00 11.96 25.45
C ASN A 62 9.15 12.01 26.99
N ASP A 63 8.48 11.15 27.75
CA ASP A 63 8.37 11.32 29.20
C ASP A 63 9.28 10.38 30.00
N ASN A 64 10.04 9.47 29.39
CA ASN A 64 10.84 8.52 30.20
C ASN A 64 12.12 7.97 29.51
N VAL A 65 13.16 8.80 29.31
CA VAL A 65 14.50 8.34 28.87
C VAL A 65 15.12 7.31 29.81
N ASP A 66 14.74 7.36 31.09
CA ASP A 66 15.11 6.36 32.08
C ASP A 66 14.68 4.96 31.66
N ASP A 67 13.57 4.82 30.93
CA ASP A 67 13.14 3.51 30.44
C ASP A 67 14.06 2.99 29.33
N TYR A 68 14.53 3.87 28.43
CA TYR A 68 15.49 3.48 27.38
C TYR A 68 16.85 3.09 27.97
N GLU A 69 17.39 3.90 28.89
CA GLU A 69 18.63 3.60 29.60
C GLU A 69 18.49 2.35 30.50
N THR A 70 17.30 2.11 31.06
CA THR A 70 17.01 0.88 31.81
C THR A 70 16.97 -0.35 30.90
N LEU A 71 16.34 -0.26 29.73
CA LEU A 71 16.33 -1.34 28.73
C LEU A 71 17.74 -1.64 28.20
N LYS A 72 18.54 -0.58 28.02
CA LYS A 72 19.96 -0.64 27.64
C LYS A 72 20.80 -1.35 28.70
N LYS A 73 20.76 -0.90 29.96
CA LYS A 73 21.48 -1.55 31.10
C LYS A 73 21.07 -3.01 31.28
N LYS A 74 19.82 -3.35 30.97
CA LYS A 74 19.29 -4.71 31.11
C LYS A 74 19.55 -5.63 29.89
N GLY A 75 20.30 -5.16 28.88
CA GLY A 75 20.71 -5.96 27.72
C GLY A 75 19.59 -6.27 26.72
N PHE A 76 18.50 -5.50 26.73
CA PHE A 76 17.31 -5.75 25.89
C PHE A 76 17.49 -5.32 24.43
N ILE A 77 18.47 -4.46 24.15
CA ILE A 77 18.66 -3.87 22.81
C ILE A 77 19.46 -4.84 21.92
N HIS A 78 18.75 -5.75 21.26
CA HIS A 78 19.32 -6.63 20.22
C HIS A 78 18.88 -6.21 18.81
N LYS A 79 19.44 -6.87 17.79
CA LYS A 79 19.21 -6.65 16.35
C LYS A 79 17.72 -6.50 16.01
N GLY A 80 17.39 -5.48 15.22
CA GLY A 80 16.05 -5.33 14.62
C GLY A 80 15.11 -4.34 15.30
N LEU A 81 15.57 -3.63 16.34
CA LEU A 81 14.77 -2.64 17.07
C LEU A 81 14.46 -1.40 16.21
N HIS A 82 13.18 -1.04 16.04
CA HIS A 82 12.79 0.28 15.54
C HIS A 82 12.70 1.26 16.70
N ILE A 83 13.52 2.30 16.70
CA ILE A 83 13.50 3.36 17.73
C ILE A 83 12.74 4.55 17.17
N ASP A 84 11.68 4.97 17.88
CA ASP A 84 10.98 6.23 17.68
C ASP A 84 11.49 7.27 18.69
N ILE A 85 12.05 8.39 18.21
CA ILE A 85 12.64 9.46 19.01
C ILE A 85 11.72 10.68 18.92
N ALA A 86 11.38 11.30 20.05
CA ALA A 86 10.59 12.53 20.09
C ALA A 86 11.39 13.74 20.65
N LYS A 87 10.81 14.93 20.43
CA LYS A 87 11.45 16.25 20.28
C LYS A 87 12.29 16.83 21.45
N LYS A 88 12.28 16.25 22.67
CA LYS A 88 12.71 16.99 23.89
C LYS A 88 14.11 16.71 24.45
N HIS A 89 14.91 15.82 23.87
CA HIS A 89 16.23 15.46 24.44
C HIS A 89 17.44 15.91 23.62
N ILE A 90 18.57 16.08 24.31
CA ILE A 90 19.91 16.24 23.73
C ILE A 90 20.25 14.93 23.04
N LEU A 91 20.35 14.96 21.71
CA LEU A 91 20.71 13.81 20.89
C LEU A 91 22.23 13.62 20.98
N THR A 92 22.69 12.49 21.53
CA THR A 92 24.11 12.14 21.65
C THR A 92 24.43 10.87 20.87
N ASN A 93 25.70 10.66 20.54
CA ASN A 93 26.15 9.57 19.66
C ASN A 93 25.96 8.16 20.26
N ASP A 94 25.83 8.05 21.58
CA ASP A 94 25.62 6.78 22.29
C ASP A 94 24.14 6.43 22.49
N LEU A 95 23.24 7.26 21.96
CA LEU A 95 21.81 7.03 22.08
C LEU A 95 21.41 5.76 21.31
N ILE A 96 21.98 5.49 20.13
CA ILE A 96 21.61 4.32 19.33
C ILE A 96 22.63 3.20 19.51
N TYR A 97 22.18 2.05 20.02
CA TYR A 97 23.06 0.93 20.31
C TYR A 97 23.57 0.26 19.02
N LYS A 98 24.80 -0.28 19.07
CA LYS A 98 25.47 -0.92 17.92
C LYS A 98 24.76 -2.16 17.39
N THR A 99 23.72 -2.68 18.04
CA THR A 99 22.92 -3.80 17.52
C THR A 99 21.81 -3.35 16.57
N VAL A 100 21.43 -2.07 16.57
CA VAL A 100 20.26 -1.55 15.84
C VAL A 100 20.50 -1.60 14.32
N LYS A 101 19.50 -2.09 13.58
CA LYS A 101 19.53 -2.19 12.11
C LYS A 101 18.59 -1.22 11.40
N ARG A 102 17.53 -0.75 12.06
CA ARG A 102 16.51 0.10 11.44
C ARG A 102 16.06 1.19 12.40
N VAL A 103 15.99 2.43 11.95
CA VAL A 103 15.51 3.57 12.75
C VAL A 103 14.30 4.20 12.07
N LYS A 104 13.27 4.57 12.83
CA LYS A 104 12.09 5.27 12.30
C LYS A 104 11.67 6.36 13.26
N PHE A 105 11.66 7.60 12.79
CA PHE A 105 11.24 8.75 13.60
C PHE A 105 9.71 8.90 13.67
N SER A 106 9.20 9.39 14.82
CA SER A 106 7.79 9.76 15.03
C SER A 106 7.42 10.95 14.19
N SER A 107 6.12 11.11 13.96
CA SER A 107 5.53 12.31 13.36
C SER A 107 5.83 13.62 14.09
N LYS A 108 6.34 13.59 15.33
CA LYS A 108 6.67 14.80 16.11
C LYS A 108 8.16 15.16 16.08
N PHE A 109 9.03 14.29 15.56
CA PHE A 109 10.47 14.52 15.54
C PHE A 109 10.84 15.57 14.49
N ASN A 110 11.47 16.65 14.92
CA ASN A 110 11.96 17.71 14.03
C ASN A 110 13.12 18.45 14.69
N SER A 111 14.19 17.71 14.98
CA SER A 111 15.39 18.21 15.65
C SER A 111 16.64 17.87 14.83
N ASP A 112 17.69 18.67 14.99
CA ASP A 112 18.98 18.45 14.33
C ASP A 112 19.65 17.15 14.84
N LEU A 113 20.42 16.49 13.99
CA LEU A 113 21.11 15.24 14.30
C LEU A 113 22.62 15.44 14.25
N PRO A 114 23.38 15.08 15.31
CA PRO A 114 24.83 15.24 15.30
C PRO A 114 25.52 14.24 14.36
N ALA A 115 26.73 14.57 13.91
CA ALA A 115 27.56 13.64 13.16
C ALA A 115 27.95 12.44 14.04
N GLY A 116 27.90 11.23 13.49
CA GLY A 116 28.13 9.99 14.23
C GLY A 116 26.94 9.52 15.07
N PHE A 117 25.77 10.17 14.96
CA PHE A 117 24.57 9.81 15.71
C PHE A 117 24.11 8.36 15.46
N PHE A 118 24.21 7.89 14.22
CA PHE A 118 23.84 6.52 13.88
C PHE A 118 25.08 5.61 13.89
N PRO A 119 25.05 4.46 14.59
CA PRO A 119 26.12 3.47 14.49
C PRO A 119 26.12 2.83 13.10
N ASN A 120 27.31 2.38 12.65
CA ASN A 120 27.50 1.77 11.33
C ASN A 120 26.71 0.48 11.08
N THR A 121 26.06 -0.06 12.10
CA THR A 121 25.18 -1.22 11.98
C THR A 121 23.79 -0.87 11.45
N VAL A 122 23.38 0.39 11.51
CA VAL A 122 22.09 0.85 10.98
C VAL A 122 22.09 0.77 9.46
N GLU A 123 21.14 0.00 8.93
CA GLU A 123 20.95 -0.26 7.50
C GLU A 123 19.80 0.54 6.90
N ARG A 124 18.79 0.91 7.71
CA ARG A 124 17.57 1.57 7.20
C ARG A 124 17.13 2.72 8.10
N ILE A 125 16.88 3.89 7.54
CA ILE A 125 16.40 5.07 8.27
C ILE A 125 15.15 5.63 7.61
N TYR A 126 14.10 5.84 8.42
CA TYR A 126 12.84 6.42 7.96
C TYR A 126 12.53 7.71 8.74
N PHE A 127 12.64 8.84 8.05
CA PHE A 127 12.19 10.13 8.56
C PHE A 127 10.67 10.25 8.44
N ASN A 128 10.09 11.10 9.29
CA ASN A 128 8.65 11.39 9.25
C ASN A 128 8.35 12.55 8.28
N ASP A 129 7.07 12.70 7.93
CA ASP A 129 6.59 13.67 6.93
C ASP A 129 6.81 15.14 7.29
N MET A 130 7.07 15.44 8.57
CA MET A 130 7.25 16.79 9.11
C MET A 130 8.71 17.10 9.47
N TYR A 131 9.67 16.23 9.12
CA TYR A 131 11.08 16.47 9.37
C TYR A 131 11.64 17.54 8.41
N LEU A 132 12.15 18.64 8.97
CA LEU A 132 12.63 19.82 8.24
C LEU A 132 14.11 20.13 8.47
N CYS A 133 14.73 19.54 9.50
CA CYS A 133 16.12 19.85 9.86
C CYS A 133 17.11 19.32 8.79
N PRO A 134 18.10 20.10 8.36
CA PRO A 134 19.11 19.64 7.39
C PRO A 134 19.91 18.44 7.90
N ILE A 135 20.20 17.47 7.02
CA ILE A 135 21.08 16.34 7.38
C ILE A 135 22.51 16.72 7.02
N LYS A 136 23.38 16.80 8.03
CA LYS A 136 24.79 17.17 7.85
C LYS A 136 25.63 15.95 7.41
N LYS A 137 26.79 16.23 6.82
CA LYS A 137 27.78 15.19 6.48
C LYS A 137 28.18 14.42 7.75
N GLY A 138 28.27 13.09 7.64
CA GLY A 138 28.62 12.21 8.76
C GLY A 138 27.47 11.86 9.70
N VAL A 139 26.25 12.39 9.47
CA VAL A 139 25.05 11.92 10.18
C VAL A 139 24.70 10.52 9.68
N LEU A 140 24.45 10.35 8.38
CA LEU A 140 24.08 9.05 7.80
C LEU A 140 25.28 8.07 7.87
N PRO A 141 25.08 6.83 8.35
CA PRO A 141 26.16 5.87 8.52
C PRO A 141 26.61 5.28 7.18
N ALA A 142 27.89 4.91 7.07
CA ALA A 142 28.46 4.39 5.82
C ALA A 142 27.86 3.04 5.37
N GLY A 143 27.28 2.27 6.30
CA GLY A 143 26.62 0.99 6.06
C GLY A 143 25.14 1.10 5.65
N LEU A 144 24.59 2.32 5.49
CA LEU A 144 23.18 2.52 5.20
C LEU A 144 22.81 2.01 3.81
N LEU A 145 21.76 1.18 3.75
CA LEU A 145 21.22 0.59 2.52
C LEU A 145 19.93 1.29 2.05
N GLU A 146 19.15 1.84 2.99
CA GLU A 146 17.87 2.48 2.69
C GLU A 146 17.65 3.74 3.51
N VAL A 147 17.24 4.81 2.84
CA VAL A 147 16.78 6.04 3.51
C VAL A 147 15.48 6.52 2.88
N ARG A 148 14.54 6.89 3.74
CA ARG A 148 13.27 7.50 3.35
C ARG A 148 13.13 8.85 4.01
N PHE A 149 12.98 9.89 3.20
CA PHE A 149 12.64 11.23 3.64
C PHE A 149 11.13 11.42 3.59
N GLY A 150 10.58 12.08 4.60
CA GLY A 150 9.17 12.42 4.62
C GLY A 150 8.84 13.60 3.72
N ASP A 151 7.54 13.81 3.48
CA ASP A 151 7.04 14.73 2.46
C ASP A 151 7.62 16.15 2.51
N SER A 152 7.83 16.72 3.70
CA SER A 152 8.25 18.12 3.88
C SER A 152 9.75 18.37 3.78
N TYR A 153 10.58 17.32 3.74
CA TYR A 153 12.04 17.49 3.71
C TYR A 153 12.50 18.14 2.41
N ASN A 154 13.29 19.22 2.50
CA ASN A 154 13.76 19.97 1.35
C ASN A 154 15.14 20.63 1.56
N SER A 155 16.01 20.00 2.35
CA SER A 155 17.41 20.45 2.51
C SER A 155 18.34 19.67 1.60
N SER A 156 19.43 20.28 1.13
CA SER A 156 20.35 19.65 0.17
C SER A 156 20.89 18.31 0.69
N LEU A 157 20.91 17.29 -0.17
CA LEU A 157 21.50 15.97 0.09
C LEU A 157 22.81 15.72 -0.69
N ASN A 158 23.32 16.73 -1.41
CA ASN A 158 24.56 16.60 -2.17
C ASN A 158 25.76 16.30 -1.25
N GLY A 159 26.50 15.24 -1.55
CA GLY A 159 27.65 14.79 -0.76
C GLY A 159 27.31 14.19 0.62
N ILE A 160 26.02 13.97 0.91
CA ILE A 160 25.55 13.44 2.21
C ILE A 160 25.19 11.94 2.10
N LEU A 161 24.73 11.49 0.94
CA LEU A 161 24.29 10.11 0.77
C LEU A 161 25.47 9.12 0.76
N PRO A 162 25.37 7.98 1.48
CA PRO A 162 26.44 6.99 1.56
C PRO A 162 26.55 6.14 0.29
N SER A 163 27.75 5.64 0.01
CA SER A 163 28.08 4.92 -1.23
C SER A 163 27.50 3.51 -1.36
N LYS A 164 26.97 2.93 -0.27
CA LYS A 164 26.29 1.63 -0.26
C LYS A 164 24.77 1.74 -0.38
N LEU A 165 24.22 2.94 -0.50
CA LEU A 165 22.78 3.17 -0.52
C LEU A 165 22.13 2.51 -1.74
N GLU A 166 21.19 1.59 -1.51
CA GLU A 166 20.48 0.87 -2.56
C GLU A 166 19.09 1.45 -2.82
N THR A 167 18.45 2.00 -1.78
CA THR A 167 17.10 2.58 -1.86
C THR A 167 17.07 4.00 -1.31
N LEU A 168 16.55 4.92 -2.13
CA LEU A 168 16.31 6.31 -1.77
C LEU A 168 14.87 6.68 -2.08
N ILE A 169 14.16 7.19 -1.07
CA ILE A 169 12.80 7.74 -1.23
C ILE A 169 12.83 9.20 -0.78
N LEU A 170 12.50 10.10 -1.72
CA LEU A 170 12.38 11.54 -1.48
C LEU A 170 10.91 11.94 -1.34
N GLY A 171 10.63 12.81 -0.38
CA GLY A 171 9.29 13.34 -0.11
C GLY A 171 8.76 14.29 -1.19
N GLN A 172 7.48 14.63 -1.12
CA GLN A 172 6.79 15.46 -2.13
C GLN A 172 7.42 16.81 -2.41
N TYR A 173 7.97 17.45 -1.37
CA TYR A 173 8.39 18.85 -1.45
C TYR A 173 9.89 19.03 -1.70
N TYR A 174 10.67 17.96 -1.78
CA TYR A 174 12.10 18.04 -2.11
C TYR A 174 12.30 18.54 -3.54
N ARG A 175 13.06 19.63 -3.72
CA ARG A 175 13.24 20.32 -5.01
C ARG A 175 14.67 20.39 -5.51
N LEU A 176 15.63 20.13 -4.62
CA LEU A 176 17.03 20.47 -4.85
C LEU A 176 17.72 19.44 -5.75
N PRO A 177 18.77 19.83 -6.49
CA PRO A 177 19.63 18.88 -7.20
C PRO A 177 20.24 17.82 -6.26
N LEU A 178 20.48 16.63 -6.79
CA LEU A 178 21.04 15.52 -6.03
C LEU A 178 22.01 14.67 -6.87
N THR A 179 23.26 14.54 -6.40
CA THR A 179 24.21 13.55 -6.92
C THR A 179 23.84 12.16 -6.40
N MET A 180 23.53 11.24 -7.31
CA MET A 180 23.04 9.92 -6.94
C MET A 180 24.17 8.94 -6.59
N PRO A 181 24.01 8.10 -5.56
CA PRO A 181 24.92 6.98 -5.30
C PRO A 181 24.91 5.95 -6.44
N GLN A 182 26.09 5.46 -6.83
CA GLN A 182 26.25 4.48 -7.92
C GLN A 182 25.65 3.10 -7.58
N SER A 183 25.46 2.79 -6.29
CA SER A 183 24.84 1.56 -5.80
C SER A 183 23.32 1.54 -5.91
N LEU A 184 22.68 2.66 -6.24
CA LEU A 184 21.24 2.82 -6.14
C LEU A 184 20.51 1.88 -7.11
N THR A 185 19.56 1.11 -6.58
CA THR A 185 18.71 0.18 -7.36
C THR A 185 17.25 0.61 -7.38
N HIS A 186 16.82 1.37 -6.36
CA HIS A 186 15.46 1.85 -6.21
C HIS A 186 15.45 3.35 -5.86
N LEU A 187 14.74 4.12 -6.67
CA LEU A 187 14.58 5.57 -6.50
C LEU A 187 13.10 5.95 -6.59
N GLU A 188 12.61 6.64 -5.57
CA GLU A 188 11.29 7.28 -5.58
C GLU A 188 11.44 8.79 -5.38
N ILE A 189 10.82 9.56 -6.28
CA ILE A 189 10.91 11.01 -6.34
C ILE A 189 9.53 11.64 -6.21
N GLY A 190 9.43 12.65 -5.35
CA GLY A 190 8.20 13.39 -5.07
C GLY A 190 7.83 14.45 -6.11
N LEU A 191 6.67 15.09 -5.88
CA LEU A 191 6.02 16.01 -6.83
C LEU A 191 6.80 17.29 -7.20
N ARG A 192 7.71 17.77 -6.35
CA ARG A 192 8.37 19.07 -6.51
C ARG A 192 9.84 18.97 -6.87
N PHE A 193 10.33 17.76 -7.16
CA PHE A 193 11.70 17.58 -7.60
C PHE A 193 11.94 18.40 -8.86
N GLY A 194 12.81 19.40 -8.75
CA GLY A 194 13.22 20.28 -9.85
C GLY A 194 14.72 20.18 -10.12
N GLY A 195 15.36 19.14 -9.59
CA GLY A 195 16.78 18.86 -9.79
C GLY A 195 16.99 17.94 -11.00
N ARG A 196 18.21 17.95 -11.54
CA ARG A 196 18.65 16.94 -12.52
C ARG A 196 19.12 15.68 -11.79
N ILE A 197 18.81 14.52 -12.37
CA ILE A 197 19.36 13.22 -11.97
C ILE A 197 20.60 12.93 -12.85
N GLU A 198 21.75 13.56 -12.54
CA GLU A 198 22.99 13.33 -13.29
C GLU A 198 24.16 12.94 -12.37
N PRO A 199 24.92 11.90 -12.73
CA PRO A 199 24.59 10.85 -13.70
C PRO A 199 23.49 9.90 -13.20
N MET A 200 22.76 9.25 -14.11
CA MET A 200 21.80 8.21 -13.76
C MET A 200 22.51 7.00 -13.12
N PRO A 201 22.03 6.44 -11.99
CA PRO A 201 22.68 5.29 -11.37
C PRO A 201 22.65 4.07 -12.30
N PRO A 202 23.80 3.42 -12.57
CA PRO A 202 23.87 2.32 -13.53
C PRO A 202 23.10 1.08 -13.05
N LYS A 203 22.98 0.88 -11.74
CA LYS A 203 22.27 -0.28 -11.15
C LYS A 203 20.77 -0.04 -10.96
N LEU A 204 20.22 1.09 -11.42
CA LEU A 204 18.83 1.46 -11.17
C LEU A 204 17.89 0.48 -11.87
N ARG A 205 17.02 -0.16 -11.09
CA ARG A 205 16.00 -1.11 -11.57
C ARG A 205 14.59 -0.56 -11.44
N VAL A 206 14.36 0.27 -10.44
CA VAL A 206 13.04 0.84 -10.16
C VAL A 206 13.16 2.35 -10.04
N LEU A 207 12.45 3.04 -10.92
CA LEU A 207 12.24 4.48 -10.84
C LEU A 207 10.75 4.76 -10.70
N LYS A 208 10.39 5.43 -9.61
CA LYS A 208 9.05 5.96 -9.41
C LYS A 208 9.11 7.46 -9.28
N SER A 209 8.25 8.16 -10.01
CA SER A 209 8.16 9.60 -9.92
C SER A 209 6.71 10.04 -9.84
N ARG A 210 6.41 10.90 -8.85
CA ARG A 210 5.08 11.49 -8.73
C ARG A 210 4.86 12.68 -9.65
N SER A 211 5.93 13.35 -10.01
CA SER A 211 5.93 14.41 -11.02
C SER A 211 7.26 14.36 -11.73
N MET A 212 7.27 13.95 -12.99
CA MET A 212 8.45 14.10 -13.83
C MET A 212 8.23 15.26 -14.80
N ASP A 213 9.20 16.15 -14.91
CA ASP A 213 9.21 17.14 -15.96
C ASP A 213 9.82 16.55 -17.25
N GLY A 214 9.64 17.27 -18.36
CA GLY A 214 10.15 16.86 -19.67
C GLY A 214 11.68 16.77 -19.70
N GLU A 215 12.38 17.54 -18.87
CA GLU A 215 13.83 17.50 -18.75
C GLU A 215 14.28 16.15 -18.16
N CYS A 216 13.71 15.71 -17.04
CA CYS A 216 13.99 14.40 -16.45
C CYS A 216 13.64 13.23 -17.40
N LEU A 217 12.54 13.33 -18.15
CA LEU A 217 12.17 12.34 -19.17
C LEU A 217 13.19 12.31 -20.32
N SER A 218 13.59 13.47 -20.84
CA SER A 218 14.60 13.57 -21.89
C SER A 218 15.95 13.00 -21.45
N MET A 219 16.28 13.12 -20.16
CA MET A 219 17.52 12.57 -19.59
C MET A 219 17.50 11.05 -19.48
N LEU A 220 16.36 10.47 -19.10
CA LEU A 220 16.19 9.02 -19.22
C LEU A 220 16.40 8.60 -20.68
N GLY A 221 15.84 9.36 -21.63
CA GLY A 221 16.01 9.08 -23.04
C GLY A 221 17.45 9.21 -23.56
N LYS A 222 18.20 10.21 -23.10
CA LYS A 222 19.64 10.34 -23.38
C LYS A 222 20.45 9.18 -22.79
N SER A 223 20.08 8.73 -21.59
CA SER A 223 20.77 7.62 -20.90
C SER A 223 20.53 6.27 -21.58
N THR A 224 19.40 6.13 -22.28
CA THR A 224 18.99 4.93 -23.00
C THR A 224 19.29 4.95 -24.50
N ASN A 225 19.80 6.06 -25.04
CA ASN A 225 20.03 6.21 -26.47
C ASN A 225 20.85 5.05 -27.04
N ILE A 226 20.21 4.36 -27.98
CA ILE A 226 20.52 3.02 -28.50
C ILE A 226 21.84 2.99 -29.31
N HIS A 227 22.35 4.15 -29.74
CA HIS A 227 23.52 4.23 -30.63
C HIS A 227 24.87 4.15 -29.90
N ALA A 228 24.89 4.24 -28.57
CA ALA A 228 26.12 4.24 -27.78
C ALA A 228 26.23 3.04 -26.85
N GLY A 229 25.66 1.88 -27.22
CA GLY A 229 25.98 0.60 -26.58
C GLY A 229 25.96 0.63 -25.04
N ASN A 230 24.96 1.25 -24.42
CA ASN A 230 24.93 1.34 -22.96
C ASN A 230 24.44 0.02 -22.36
N VAL A 231 25.33 -0.98 -22.34
CA VAL A 231 25.15 -2.35 -21.80
C VAL A 231 24.86 -2.34 -20.28
N GLY A 232 24.83 -1.17 -19.63
CA GLY A 232 24.71 -1.04 -18.17
C GLY A 232 23.34 -0.66 -17.60
N PHE A 233 22.47 0.02 -18.35
CA PHE A 233 21.21 0.56 -17.77
C PHE A 233 20.04 -0.43 -17.88
N ASN A 234 19.74 -1.12 -16.78
CA ASN A 234 18.73 -2.19 -16.72
C ASN A 234 17.50 -1.80 -15.88
N LEU A 235 16.83 -0.72 -16.28
CA LEU A 235 15.60 -0.28 -15.63
C LEU A 235 14.45 -1.24 -15.97
N GLN A 236 13.83 -1.81 -14.94
CA GLN A 236 12.77 -2.82 -15.06
C GLN A 236 11.38 -2.24 -14.77
N VAL A 237 11.30 -1.23 -13.91
CA VAL A 237 10.04 -0.59 -13.52
C VAL A 237 10.17 0.92 -13.64
N LEU A 238 9.29 1.50 -14.44
CA LEU A 238 9.08 2.93 -14.56
C LEU A 238 7.63 3.25 -14.18
N ASP A 239 7.42 3.95 -13.07
CA ASP A 239 6.10 4.38 -12.60
C ASP A 239 6.03 5.91 -12.56
N LEU A 240 5.27 6.48 -13.49
CA LEU A 240 5.05 7.91 -13.60
C LEU A 240 3.61 8.21 -13.17
N GLU A 241 3.43 8.90 -12.05
CA GLU A 241 2.09 9.25 -11.56
C GLU A 241 1.54 10.48 -12.27
N SER A 242 2.33 11.54 -12.37
CA SER A 242 1.99 12.76 -13.08
C SER A 242 3.20 13.25 -13.87
N ALA A 243 2.94 13.98 -14.94
CA ALA A 243 3.96 14.67 -15.71
C ALA A 243 3.44 16.06 -16.04
N ARG A 244 4.29 17.07 -15.85
CA ARG A 244 3.95 18.46 -16.20
C ARG A 244 4.11 18.73 -17.69
N VAL A 245 5.00 17.98 -18.34
CA VAL A 245 5.26 18.01 -19.77
C VAL A 245 5.20 16.56 -20.24
N LEU A 246 4.32 16.27 -21.18
CA LEU A 246 4.24 14.96 -21.80
C LEU A 246 5.33 14.88 -22.87
N CYS A 247 6.09 13.79 -22.88
CA CYS A 247 6.86 13.44 -24.07
C CYS A 247 5.91 12.80 -25.08
N ASP A 248 6.04 13.21 -26.34
CA ASP A 248 5.30 12.65 -27.47
C ASP A 248 6.02 11.46 -28.13
N ASP A 249 7.21 11.08 -27.62
CA ASP A 249 7.98 9.92 -28.09
C ASP A 249 8.50 9.11 -26.89
N TYR A 250 8.14 7.82 -26.83
CA TYR A 250 8.61 6.85 -25.83
C TYR A 250 9.57 5.79 -26.40
N ARG A 251 10.06 5.89 -27.64
CA ARG A 251 11.03 4.94 -28.23
C ARG A 251 12.35 4.84 -27.47
N TRP A 252 12.65 5.85 -26.64
CA TRP A 252 13.80 5.83 -25.76
C TRP A 252 13.64 4.87 -24.57
N LEU A 253 12.47 4.29 -24.34
CA LEU A 253 12.28 3.38 -23.21
C LEU A 253 13.30 2.22 -23.24
N PRO A 254 13.88 1.85 -22.09
CA PRO A 254 14.86 0.76 -22.01
C PRO A 254 14.28 -0.57 -22.52
N ARG A 255 15.06 -1.30 -23.33
CA ARG A 255 14.66 -2.62 -23.87
C ARG A 255 14.38 -3.70 -22.82
N GLY A 256 14.85 -3.52 -21.58
CA GLY A 256 14.62 -4.43 -20.44
C GLY A 256 13.41 -4.06 -19.57
N LEU A 257 12.64 -3.04 -19.96
CA LEU A 257 11.54 -2.53 -19.15
C LEU A 257 10.38 -3.55 -19.09
N VAL A 258 10.02 -3.96 -17.87
CA VAL A 258 8.98 -4.98 -17.62
C VAL A 258 7.65 -4.34 -17.25
N LYS A 259 7.69 -3.22 -16.54
CA LYS A 259 6.49 -2.51 -16.08
C LYS A 259 6.60 -1.02 -16.37
N LEU A 260 5.59 -0.51 -17.06
CA LEU A 260 5.43 0.89 -17.38
C LEU A 260 4.08 1.39 -16.88
N LYS A 261 4.10 2.47 -16.11
CA LYS A 261 2.92 3.27 -15.84
C LYS A 261 3.18 4.68 -16.35
N LEU A 262 2.39 5.07 -17.35
CA LEU A 262 2.45 6.39 -17.97
C LEU A 262 1.73 7.43 -17.08
N PRO A 263 2.11 8.72 -17.21
CA PRO A 263 1.53 9.80 -16.41
C PRO A 263 0.01 9.86 -16.52
N LYS A 264 -0.67 10.29 -15.45
CA LYS A 264 -2.14 10.48 -15.43
C LYS A 264 -2.67 11.33 -16.59
N GLY A 265 -1.90 12.33 -17.02
CA GLY A 265 -2.23 13.23 -18.13
C GLY A 265 -1.93 12.70 -19.53
N PHE A 266 -1.30 11.53 -19.69
CA PHE A 266 -0.91 11.00 -21.00
C PHE A 266 -2.12 10.75 -21.89
N ASN A 267 -2.13 11.35 -23.08
CA ASN A 267 -3.19 11.23 -24.07
C ASN A 267 -2.70 11.28 -25.54
N SER A 268 -1.42 10.97 -25.79
CA SER A 268 -0.84 11.06 -27.14
C SER A 268 -1.13 9.78 -27.96
N VAL A 269 -0.94 9.84 -29.28
CA VAL A 269 -1.03 8.66 -30.17
C VAL A 269 0.09 7.70 -29.83
N ILE A 270 -0.23 6.40 -29.81
CA ILE A 270 0.76 5.33 -29.61
C ILE A 270 1.12 4.78 -30.98
N HIS A 271 2.40 4.81 -31.34
CA HIS A 271 2.90 4.27 -32.60
C HIS A 271 3.35 2.80 -32.45
N PRO A 272 3.38 2.03 -33.56
CA PRO A 272 4.06 0.74 -33.58
C PRO A 272 5.52 0.86 -33.10
N ASP A 273 6.00 -0.19 -32.43
CA ASP A 273 7.37 -0.31 -31.90
C ASP A 273 7.79 0.76 -30.86
N GLU A 274 6.83 1.54 -30.34
CA GLU A 274 7.10 2.58 -29.34
C GLU A 274 7.39 2.00 -27.95
N PHE A 275 6.79 0.85 -27.62
CA PHE A 275 7.03 0.14 -26.37
C PHE A 275 7.96 -1.06 -26.56
N PRO A 276 8.85 -1.36 -25.59
CA PRO A 276 9.76 -2.49 -25.69
C PRO A 276 9.04 -3.84 -25.58
N ASP A 277 9.50 -4.83 -26.34
CA ASP A 277 8.92 -6.19 -26.37
C ASP A 277 8.95 -6.92 -25.01
N SER A 278 9.84 -6.51 -24.10
CA SER A 278 9.92 -7.07 -22.75
C SER A 278 8.75 -6.64 -21.84
N LEU A 279 7.90 -5.72 -22.28
CA LEU A 279 6.88 -5.11 -21.43
C LEU A 279 5.74 -6.08 -21.11
N VAL A 280 5.60 -6.39 -19.82
CA VAL A 280 4.59 -7.34 -19.30
C VAL A 280 3.38 -6.60 -18.71
N SER A 281 3.58 -5.38 -18.21
CA SER A 281 2.53 -4.58 -17.59
C SER A 281 2.57 -3.14 -18.08
N LEU A 282 1.45 -2.67 -18.64
CA LEU A 282 1.25 -1.31 -19.11
C LEU A 282 0.05 -0.69 -18.42
N SER A 283 0.23 0.50 -17.85
CA SER A 283 -0.85 1.35 -17.39
C SER A 283 -0.80 2.66 -18.16
N LEU A 284 -1.81 2.91 -18.96
CA LEU A 284 -2.01 4.20 -19.62
C LEU A 284 -2.50 5.24 -18.60
N GLY A 285 -2.35 6.52 -18.98
CA GLY A 285 -2.80 7.64 -18.17
C GLY A 285 -4.30 7.62 -17.90
N GLN A 286 -4.73 8.25 -16.81
CA GLN A 286 -6.15 8.32 -16.43
C GLN A 286 -6.99 9.01 -17.49
N VAL A 287 -6.46 10.05 -18.13
CA VAL A 287 -7.17 10.82 -19.17
C VAL A 287 -7.02 10.24 -20.57
N PHE A 288 -6.28 9.13 -20.72
CA PHE A 288 -6.01 8.54 -22.02
C PHE A 288 -7.30 8.11 -22.73
N ASN A 289 -7.53 8.67 -23.90
CA ASN A 289 -8.67 8.44 -24.78
C ASN A 289 -8.26 8.59 -26.27
N THR A 290 -7.03 8.23 -26.61
CA THR A 290 -6.57 8.21 -28.01
C THR A 290 -6.70 6.81 -28.57
N ARG A 291 -7.24 6.66 -29.77
CA ARG A 291 -7.43 5.34 -30.41
C ARG A 291 -6.11 4.57 -30.48
N ILE A 292 -6.16 3.28 -30.15
CA ILE A 292 -5.02 2.37 -30.23
C ILE A 292 -5.23 1.53 -31.48
N GLU A 293 -4.30 1.58 -32.44
CA GLU A 293 -4.36 0.77 -33.65
C GLU A 293 -3.74 -0.63 -33.41
N PRO A 294 -4.11 -1.65 -34.21
CA PRO A 294 -3.49 -2.97 -34.16
C PRO A 294 -1.97 -2.88 -34.33
N GLY A 295 -1.22 -3.62 -33.50
CA GLY A 295 0.25 -3.63 -33.52
C GLY A 295 0.93 -2.59 -32.62
N CYS A 296 0.19 -1.63 -32.03
CA CYS A 296 0.78 -0.63 -31.13
C CYS A 296 1.05 -1.15 -29.70
N LEU A 297 0.52 -2.31 -29.32
CA LEU A 297 0.75 -2.92 -28.01
C LEU A 297 1.75 -4.09 -28.12
N PRO A 298 2.69 -4.23 -27.17
CA PRO A 298 3.69 -5.29 -27.22
C PRO A 298 3.09 -6.68 -27.04
N ASN A 299 3.63 -7.66 -27.77
CA ASN A 299 3.07 -9.02 -27.83
C ASN A 299 3.21 -9.83 -26.53
N ALA A 300 4.14 -9.47 -25.63
CA ALA A 300 4.35 -10.13 -24.34
C ALA A 300 3.43 -9.60 -23.23
N LEU A 301 2.59 -8.60 -23.52
CA LEU A 301 1.82 -7.89 -22.51
C LEU A 301 0.80 -8.80 -21.83
N GLN A 302 0.85 -8.87 -20.50
CA GLN A 302 -0.05 -9.68 -19.68
C GLN A 302 -1.05 -8.84 -18.89
N THR A 303 -0.69 -7.58 -18.60
CA THR A 303 -1.55 -6.63 -17.86
C THR A 303 -1.66 -5.32 -18.61
N LEU A 304 -2.88 -4.90 -18.91
CA LEU A 304 -3.20 -3.61 -19.52
C LEU A 304 -4.19 -2.86 -18.64
N LYS A 305 -3.90 -1.59 -18.36
CA LYS A 305 -4.87 -0.65 -17.79
C LYS A 305 -5.04 0.52 -18.75
N LEU A 306 -6.26 0.72 -19.23
CA LEU A 306 -6.63 1.84 -20.08
C LEU A 306 -7.07 3.03 -19.23
N GLY A 307 -7.15 4.21 -19.87
CA GLY A 307 -7.65 5.42 -19.23
C GLY A 307 -9.13 5.31 -18.83
N HIS A 308 -9.51 6.14 -17.87
CA HIS A 308 -10.88 6.21 -17.32
C HIS A 308 -11.90 6.75 -18.33
N TYR A 309 -11.44 7.35 -19.42
CA TYR A 309 -12.30 7.92 -20.45
C TYR A 309 -12.15 7.21 -21.80
N TYR A 310 -11.36 6.14 -21.86
CA TYR A 310 -11.09 5.41 -23.10
C TYR A 310 -12.37 4.79 -23.69
N GLY A 311 -12.86 5.40 -24.77
CA GLY A 311 -14.13 5.04 -25.42
C GLY A 311 -13.98 4.42 -26.81
N HIS A 312 -12.77 4.04 -27.23
CA HIS A 312 -12.53 3.48 -28.56
C HIS A 312 -12.61 1.95 -28.60
N SER A 313 -12.96 1.39 -29.77
CA SER A 313 -13.05 -0.05 -29.96
C SER A 313 -11.71 -0.77 -29.72
N LEU A 314 -11.75 -1.90 -29.01
CA LEU A 314 -10.60 -2.78 -28.76
C LEU A 314 -10.51 -3.96 -29.73
N LYS A 315 -11.22 -3.93 -30.86
CA LYS A 315 -11.25 -5.04 -31.83
C LYS A 315 -9.89 -5.19 -32.52
N GLY A 316 -9.22 -6.34 -32.31
CA GLY A 316 -7.93 -6.65 -32.94
C GLY A 316 -6.72 -5.94 -32.30
N VAL A 317 -6.93 -5.23 -31.19
CA VAL A 317 -5.89 -4.42 -30.52
C VAL A 317 -5.21 -5.19 -29.39
N LEU A 318 -5.97 -5.99 -28.63
CA LEU A 318 -5.45 -6.63 -27.43
C LEU A 318 -4.57 -7.85 -27.78
N PRO A 319 -3.37 -7.98 -27.20
CA PRO A 319 -2.49 -9.11 -27.44
C PRO A 319 -3.05 -10.39 -26.82
N MET A 320 -2.80 -11.54 -27.46
CA MET A 320 -3.34 -12.85 -27.05
C MET A 320 -2.76 -13.38 -25.71
N THR A 321 -1.69 -12.78 -25.21
CA THR A 321 -1.07 -13.08 -23.91
C THR A 321 -1.76 -12.37 -22.75
N LEU A 322 -2.73 -11.48 -23.01
CA LEU A 322 -3.29 -10.59 -22.00
C LEU A 322 -4.16 -11.34 -20.99
N THR A 323 -3.73 -11.41 -19.73
CA THR A 323 -4.50 -12.12 -18.68
C THR A 323 -5.32 -11.18 -17.80
N LYS A 324 -4.92 -9.90 -17.73
CA LYS A 324 -5.51 -8.87 -16.87
C LYS A 324 -5.80 -7.61 -17.68
N LEU A 325 -7.05 -7.17 -17.65
CA LEU A 325 -7.49 -5.96 -18.33
C LEU A 325 -8.25 -5.07 -17.37
N HIS A 326 -7.89 -3.79 -17.31
CA HIS A 326 -8.68 -2.74 -16.70
C HIS A 326 -9.08 -1.73 -17.78
N LEU A 327 -10.37 -1.43 -17.88
CA LEU A 327 -10.91 -0.52 -18.89
C LEU A 327 -12.01 0.36 -18.31
N SER A 328 -12.34 1.41 -19.05
CA SER A 328 -13.54 2.21 -18.83
C SER A 328 -14.64 1.84 -19.82
N LEU A 329 -15.88 1.88 -19.38
CA LEU A 329 -17.08 1.80 -20.21
C LEU A 329 -17.61 3.22 -20.48
N SER A 330 -16.80 4.07 -21.12
CA SER A 330 -17.24 5.42 -21.50
C SER A 330 -17.98 5.45 -22.83
N PHE A 331 -17.91 4.42 -23.67
CA PHE A 331 -18.79 4.24 -24.84
C PHE A 331 -18.71 2.78 -25.31
N ASP A 332 -19.73 2.33 -26.03
CA ASP A 332 -19.95 0.98 -26.55
C ASP A 332 -18.67 0.26 -27.05
N HIS A 333 -18.03 -0.55 -26.17
CA HIS A 333 -17.03 -1.54 -26.57
C HIS A 333 -17.66 -2.72 -27.33
N GLY A 334 -18.89 -2.57 -27.82
CA GLY A 334 -19.50 -3.33 -28.90
C GLY A 334 -19.24 -4.82 -28.77
N ASN A 335 -19.89 -5.50 -27.82
CA ASN A 335 -20.00 -6.96 -27.78
C ASN A 335 -18.72 -7.71 -28.19
N THR A 336 -17.52 -7.33 -27.73
CA THR A 336 -16.26 -7.97 -28.20
C THR A 336 -15.40 -8.56 -27.11
N LEU A 337 -15.59 -8.17 -25.84
CA LEU A 337 -14.76 -8.70 -24.75
C LEU A 337 -14.90 -10.22 -24.60
N TRP A 338 -16.10 -10.79 -24.80
CA TRP A 338 -16.34 -12.24 -24.74
C TRP A 338 -15.46 -13.09 -25.68
N LYS A 339 -14.88 -12.50 -26.74
CA LYS A 339 -13.96 -13.19 -27.65
C LYS A 339 -12.61 -13.49 -27.00
N TYR A 340 -12.20 -12.72 -26.00
CA TYR A 340 -10.93 -12.89 -25.29
C TYR A 340 -11.03 -13.96 -24.19
N LYS A 341 -11.12 -15.23 -24.63
CA LYS A 341 -11.30 -16.41 -23.76
C LYS A 341 -10.11 -16.72 -22.83
N HIS A 342 -9.01 -15.98 -22.95
CA HIS A 342 -7.81 -16.16 -22.12
C HIS A 342 -7.77 -15.19 -20.92
N LEU A 343 -8.64 -14.16 -20.88
CA LEU A 343 -8.71 -13.22 -19.76
C LEU A 343 -9.15 -13.93 -18.48
N LYS A 344 -8.49 -13.58 -17.36
CA LYS A 344 -8.77 -14.09 -16.01
C LYS A 344 -9.18 -13.01 -15.03
N ILE A 345 -8.66 -11.79 -15.22
CA ILE A 345 -8.95 -10.65 -14.36
C ILE A 345 -9.49 -9.52 -15.21
N LEU A 346 -10.67 -9.03 -14.85
CA LEU A 346 -11.28 -7.87 -15.50
C LEU A 346 -11.62 -6.81 -14.45
N GLY A 347 -11.13 -5.60 -14.69
CA GLY A 347 -11.56 -4.40 -13.98
C GLY A 347 -12.33 -3.49 -14.93
N ILE A 348 -13.49 -3.06 -14.48
CA ILE A 348 -14.38 -2.19 -15.22
C ILE A 348 -14.58 -0.94 -14.38
N TYR A 349 -14.25 0.20 -14.96
CA TYR A 349 -14.61 1.51 -14.46
C TYR A 349 -15.77 2.06 -15.28
N SER A 350 -16.75 2.69 -14.65
CA SER A 350 -17.80 3.43 -15.34
C SER A 350 -18.02 4.78 -14.66
N ILE A 351 -18.39 5.77 -15.46
CA ILE A 351 -18.86 7.08 -14.99
C ILE A 351 -20.35 7.31 -15.29
N ASN A 352 -20.93 6.47 -16.14
CA ASN A 352 -22.33 6.51 -16.54
C ASN A 352 -23.05 5.20 -16.14
N GLN A 353 -24.38 5.24 -16.07
CA GLN A 353 -25.20 4.04 -15.94
C GLN A 353 -24.96 3.12 -17.15
N PHE A 354 -24.65 1.86 -16.89
CA PHE A 354 -24.34 0.91 -17.95
C PHE A 354 -24.88 -0.50 -17.64
N PRO A 355 -25.59 -1.13 -18.59
CA PRO A 355 -26.05 -2.51 -18.43
C PRO A 355 -24.91 -3.51 -18.68
N LEU A 356 -24.48 -4.26 -17.65
CA LEU A 356 -23.39 -5.26 -17.73
C LEU A 356 -23.64 -6.47 -18.67
N GLY A 357 -24.79 -6.55 -19.37
CA GLY A 357 -25.28 -7.76 -20.06
C GLY A 357 -24.31 -8.37 -21.10
N HIS A 358 -24.12 -9.69 -21.08
CA HIS A 358 -23.30 -10.54 -22.00
C HIS A 358 -21.85 -10.11 -22.34
N VAL A 359 -21.35 -8.99 -21.82
CA VAL A 359 -20.05 -8.43 -22.20
C VAL A 359 -18.87 -9.20 -21.57
N ILE A 360 -19.05 -9.76 -20.37
CA ILE A 360 -17.95 -10.31 -19.57
C ILE A 360 -17.62 -11.76 -20.00
N PRO A 361 -16.36 -12.08 -20.33
CA PRO A 361 -15.96 -13.45 -20.64
C PRO A 361 -16.27 -14.42 -19.50
N LYS A 362 -16.79 -15.60 -19.82
CA LYS A 362 -17.02 -16.66 -18.82
C LYS A 362 -15.75 -17.15 -18.13
N THR A 363 -14.57 -16.82 -18.65
CA THR A 363 -13.26 -17.23 -18.09
C THR A 363 -12.77 -16.35 -16.94
N ILE A 364 -13.43 -15.22 -16.67
CA ILE A 364 -13.06 -14.30 -15.60
C ILE A 364 -13.22 -14.97 -14.23
N GLN A 365 -12.15 -14.92 -13.44
CA GLN A 365 -12.08 -15.42 -12.06
C GLN A 365 -12.11 -14.28 -11.05
N LYS A 366 -11.57 -13.10 -11.43
CA LYS A 366 -11.61 -11.89 -10.62
C LYS A 366 -12.24 -10.74 -11.38
N LEU A 367 -13.32 -10.20 -10.84
CA LEU A 367 -14.04 -9.07 -11.39
C LEU A 367 -14.01 -7.89 -10.42
N VAL A 368 -13.64 -6.73 -10.94
CA VAL A 368 -13.74 -5.45 -10.22
C VAL A 368 -14.68 -4.55 -11.01
N LEU A 369 -15.76 -4.10 -10.37
CA LEU A 369 -16.71 -3.13 -10.90
C LEU A 369 -16.57 -1.85 -10.07
N ASP A 370 -16.30 -0.72 -10.72
CA ASP A 370 -16.11 0.56 -10.05
C ASP A 370 -16.87 1.67 -10.78
N GLY A 371 -17.81 2.30 -10.06
CA GLY A 371 -18.66 3.34 -10.60
C GLY A 371 -20.15 3.04 -10.45
N PRO A 372 -21.01 3.99 -10.88
CA PRO A 372 -22.47 3.94 -10.74
C PRO A 372 -23.07 2.87 -11.67
N ILE A 373 -22.92 1.61 -11.28
CA ILE A 373 -23.27 0.42 -12.08
C ILE A 373 -24.47 -0.28 -11.45
N ASP A 374 -25.44 -0.65 -12.29
CA ASP A 374 -26.57 -1.49 -11.92
C ASP A 374 -26.23 -2.96 -12.17
N VAL A 375 -26.22 -3.77 -11.11
CA VAL A 375 -25.82 -5.17 -11.17
C VAL A 375 -27.06 -6.06 -11.11
N ALA A 376 -27.51 -6.54 -12.27
CA ALA A 376 -28.67 -7.41 -12.42
C ALA A 376 -28.33 -8.90 -12.31
N LYS A 377 -29.35 -9.71 -12.00
CA LYS A 377 -29.21 -11.17 -11.92
C LYS A 377 -28.70 -11.77 -13.23
N GLY A 378 -27.67 -12.61 -13.13
CA GLY A 378 -27.07 -13.32 -14.28
C GLY A 378 -26.03 -12.52 -15.07
N GLN A 379 -25.76 -11.25 -14.74
CA GLN A 379 -24.74 -10.45 -15.43
C GLN A 379 -23.30 -10.79 -15.02
N ILE A 380 -23.09 -11.26 -13.78
CA ILE A 380 -21.78 -11.69 -13.31
C ILE A 380 -21.57 -13.17 -13.68
N PRO A 381 -20.47 -13.54 -14.37
CA PRO A 381 -20.21 -14.94 -14.72
C PRO A 381 -20.05 -15.86 -13.52
N ALA A 382 -20.58 -17.08 -13.62
CA ALA A 382 -20.54 -18.10 -12.55
C ALA A 382 -19.13 -18.64 -12.22
N ASN A 383 -18.08 -18.25 -12.95
CA ASN A 383 -16.69 -18.63 -12.64
C ASN A 383 -15.98 -17.58 -11.76
N VAL A 384 -16.61 -16.45 -11.47
CA VAL A 384 -16.01 -15.40 -10.64
C VAL A 384 -15.88 -15.91 -9.19
N GLN A 385 -14.66 -15.88 -8.67
CA GLN A 385 -14.31 -16.28 -7.30
C GLN A 385 -14.01 -15.06 -6.42
N VAL A 386 -13.49 -13.99 -7.02
CA VAL A 386 -13.19 -12.73 -6.35
C VAL A 386 -14.00 -11.62 -7.02
N LEU A 387 -14.93 -11.03 -6.27
CA LEU A 387 -15.79 -9.95 -6.74
C LEU A 387 -15.58 -8.72 -5.88
N LYS A 388 -15.30 -7.60 -6.53
CA LYS A 388 -15.22 -6.29 -5.90
C LYS A 388 -16.18 -5.35 -6.61
N ILE A 389 -17.11 -4.76 -5.87
CA ILE A 389 -18.07 -3.77 -6.36
C ILE A 389 -17.86 -2.48 -5.57
N ILE A 390 -17.63 -1.38 -6.29
CA ILE A 390 -17.30 -0.08 -5.74
C ILE A 390 -18.33 0.93 -6.26
N LYS A 391 -19.01 1.61 -5.33
CA LYS A 391 -20.02 2.66 -5.62
C LYS A 391 -21.11 2.22 -6.61
N PRO A 392 -21.72 1.03 -6.45
CA PRO A 392 -22.82 0.61 -7.32
C PRO A 392 -24.00 1.58 -7.23
N ASN A 393 -24.86 1.61 -8.24
CA ASN A 393 -26.16 2.28 -8.11
C ASN A 393 -27.17 1.34 -7.44
N SER A 394 -27.22 0.10 -7.90
CA SER A 394 -28.08 -0.95 -7.39
C SER A 394 -27.42 -2.32 -7.53
N ILE A 395 -27.76 -3.26 -6.65
CA ILE A 395 -27.39 -4.68 -6.78
C ILE A 395 -28.68 -5.47 -6.60
N GLN A 396 -29.15 -6.11 -7.66
CA GLN A 396 -30.35 -6.95 -7.57
C GLN A 396 -30.09 -8.19 -6.71
N ASP A 397 -31.14 -8.68 -6.06
CA ASP A 397 -31.06 -9.92 -5.31
C ASP A 397 -30.69 -11.10 -6.23
N GLY A 398 -29.79 -11.96 -5.74
CA GLY A 398 -29.23 -13.06 -6.53
C GLY A 398 -28.25 -12.65 -7.64
N ALA A 399 -27.85 -11.37 -7.75
CA ALA A 399 -26.86 -10.93 -8.74
C ALA A 399 -25.43 -11.45 -8.45
N ILE A 400 -25.11 -11.73 -7.19
CA ILE A 400 -23.81 -12.26 -6.77
C ILE A 400 -23.80 -13.79 -6.96
N PRO A 401 -22.93 -14.37 -7.81
CA PRO A 401 -22.93 -15.80 -8.07
C PRO A 401 -22.48 -16.64 -6.84
N PRO A 402 -23.02 -17.87 -6.67
CA PRO A 402 -22.61 -18.78 -5.58
C PRO A 402 -21.14 -19.22 -5.58
N SER A 403 -20.44 -19.04 -6.71
CA SER A 403 -19.01 -19.32 -6.87
C SER A 403 -18.11 -18.36 -6.10
N VAL A 404 -18.61 -17.17 -5.75
CA VAL A 404 -17.82 -16.13 -5.09
C VAL A 404 -17.35 -16.61 -3.71
N ARG A 405 -16.07 -16.40 -3.43
CA ARG A 405 -15.41 -16.73 -2.16
C ARG A 405 -14.88 -15.49 -1.44
N VAL A 406 -14.52 -14.46 -2.21
CA VAL A 406 -14.08 -13.15 -1.71
C VAL A 406 -15.00 -12.09 -2.28
N LEU A 407 -15.70 -11.37 -1.40
CA LEU A 407 -16.61 -10.29 -1.76
C LEU A 407 -16.18 -8.99 -1.08
N GLU A 408 -16.03 -7.93 -1.86
CA GLU A 408 -15.76 -6.58 -1.39
C GLU A 408 -16.86 -5.63 -1.92
N LEU A 409 -17.72 -5.13 -1.03
CA LEU A 409 -18.78 -4.15 -1.32
C LEU A 409 -18.42 -2.81 -0.70
N LEU A 410 -17.98 -1.87 -1.54
CA LEU A 410 -17.35 -0.64 -1.06
C LEU A 410 -18.16 0.59 -1.50
N ALA A 411 -18.87 1.22 -0.54
CA ALA A 411 -19.85 2.31 -0.68
C ALA A 411 -21.27 1.87 -1.08
N GLN A 412 -22.29 2.50 -0.50
CA GLN A 412 -23.70 2.11 -0.64
C GLN A 412 -24.28 2.31 -2.04
N PRO A 413 -25.25 1.47 -2.46
CA PRO A 413 -26.10 1.74 -3.60
C PRO A 413 -26.97 2.97 -3.37
N MET A 414 -27.28 3.68 -4.45
CA MET A 414 -28.24 4.80 -4.43
C MET A 414 -29.66 4.31 -4.08
N GLU A 415 -29.99 3.08 -4.47
CA GLU A 415 -31.28 2.45 -4.15
C GLU A 415 -31.10 1.23 -3.24
N THR A 416 -31.89 1.17 -2.17
CA THR A 416 -31.83 0.11 -1.15
C THR A 416 -32.73 -1.06 -1.53
N SER A 417 -32.13 -2.13 -2.06
CA SER A 417 -32.74 -3.47 -2.07
C SER A 417 -31.93 -4.40 -1.18
N ALA A 418 -32.60 -5.32 -0.49
CA ALA A 418 -31.93 -6.33 0.32
C ALA A 418 -31.11 -7.26 -0.59
N VAL A 419 -29.79 -7.30 -0.38
CA VAL A 419 -28.88 -8.14 -1.19
C VAL A 419 -28.58 -9.42 -0.42
N THR A 420 -29.03 -10.57 -0.94
CA THR A 420 -28.67 -11.87 -0.34
C THR A 420 -27.21 -12.20 -0.63
N ILE A 421 -26.45 -12.45 0.43
CA ILE A 421 -25.04 -12.82 0.35
C ILE A 421 -24.90 -14.35 0.20
N PRO A 422 -24.21 -14.85 -0.85
CA PRO A 422 -24.06 -16.29 -1.03
C PRO A 422 -23.37 -16.99 0.15
N LYS A 423 -23.92 -18.14 0.57
CA LYS A 423 -23.39 -19.01 1.65
C LYS A 423 -21.98 -19.55 1.41
N GLY A 424 -21.38 -19.33 0.24
CA GLY A 424 -20.02 -19.80 -0.07
C GLY A 424 -18.90 -18.84 0.31
N ILE A 425 -19.23 -17.63 0.76
CA ILE A 425 -18.25 -16.56 1.00
C ILE A 425 -17.38 -16.87 2.23
N ARG A 426 -16.06 -16.68 2.07
CA ARG A 426 -15.05 -16.90 3.12
C ARG A 426 -14.42 -15.60 3.61
N LYS A 427 -14.33 -14.60 2.74
CA LYS A 427 -13.86 -13.26 3.05
C LYS A 427 -14.89 -12.25 2.59
N LEU A 428 -15.39 -11.45 3.53
CA LEU A 428 -16.38 -10.42 3.29
C LEU A 428 -15.83 -9.08 3.78
N THR A 429 -15.80 -8.10 2.88
CA THR A 429 -15.59 -6.70 3.21
C THR A 429 -16.82 -5.94 2.78
N PHE A 430 -17.42 -5.17 3.67
CA PHE A 430 -18.60 -4.39 3.35
C PHE A 430 -18.63 -3.07 4.12
N ALA A 431 -19.29 -2.07 3.54
CA ALA A 431 -19.73 -0.92 4.31
C ALA A 431 -20.97 -1.32 5.15
N PRO A 432 -21.01 -1.03 6.46
CA PRO A 432 -22.07 -1.38 7.42
C PRO A 432 -23.50 -1.36 6.91
N MET A 433 -23.85 -0.35 6.13
CA MET A 433 -25.21 -0.10 5.71
C MET A 433 -25.65 -0.99 4.53
N PHE A 434 -24.85 -2.00 4.16
CA PHE A 434 -25.20 -3.03 3.16
C PHE A 434 -25.91 -4.25 3.76
N LEU A 435 -25.59 -4.62 5.00
CA LEU A 435 -25.95 -5.94 5.55
C LEU A 435 -26.20 -5.84 7.03
N ARG A 436 -27.30 -6.43 7.50
CA ARG A 436 -27.50 -6.70 8.91
C ARG A 436 -26.58 -7.84 9.35
N ALA A 437 -26.26 -7.90 10.64
CA ALA A 437 -25.40 -8.96 11.17
C ALA A 437 -25.93 -10.37 10.85
N GLN A 438 -27.25 -10.55 10.88
CA GLN A 438 -27.95 -11.79 10.50
C GLN A 438 -27.77 -12.18 9.02
N ASP A 439 -27.42 -11.23 8.15
CA ASP A 439 -27.25 -11.47 6.72
C ASP A 439 -25.83 -11.96 6.39
N ILE A 440 -24.93 -12.00 7.39
CA ILE A 440 -23.55 -12.48 7.24
C ILE A 440 -23.55 -14.02 7.30
N PRO A 441 -23.09 -14.73 6.26
CA PRO A 441 -23.08 -16.19 6.29
C PRO A 441 -22.11 -16.79 7.33
N ASP A 442 -22.50 -17.90 7.95
CA ASP A 442 -21.67 -18.69 8.88
C ASP A 442 -20.42 -19.35 8.26
N THR A 443 -20.18 -19.14 6.97
CA THR A 443 -18.95 -19.58 6.29
C THR A 443 -17.85 -18.52 6.32
N VAL A 444 -18.17 -17.28 6.69
CA VAL A 444 -17.23 -16.18 6.69
C VAL A 444 -16.17 -16.39 7.77
N GLN A 445 -14.90 -16.35 7.37
CA GLN A 445 -13.75 -16.51 8.27
C GLN A 445 -12.98 -15.20 8.45
N HIS A 446 -13.05 -14.30 7.46
CA HIS A 446 -12.42 -12.99 7.46
C HIS A 446 -13.47 -11.93 7.18
N LEU A 447 -13.73 -11.07 8.16
CA LEU A 447 -14.75 -10.03 8.10
C LEU A 447 -14.11 -8.65 8.24
N THR A 448 -14.39 -7.75 7.32
CA THR A 448 -13.97 -6.35 7.38
C THR A 448 -15.18 -5.43 7.31
N ILE A 449 -15.31 -4.55 8.29
CA ILE A 449 -16.39 -3.58 8.44
C ILE A 449 -15.80 -2.17 8.28
N LEU A 450 -16.22 -1.45 7.24
CA LEU A 450 -15.54 -0.22 6.78
C LEU A 450 -15.97 1.08 7.45
N SER A 451 -17.08 1.11 8.19
CA SER A 451 -17.50 2.28 8.98
C SER A 451 -18.29 1.81 10.21
N LYS A 452 -18.90 2.72 10.97
CA LYS A 452 -19.72 2.36 12.14
C LYS A 452 -20.98 1.59 11.72
N CYS A 453 -21.24 0.46 12.38
CA CYS A 453 -22.48 -0.32 12.26
C CYS A 453 -23.41 -0.01 13.43
N ASP A 454 -24.72 -0.19 13.22
CA ASP A 454 -25.74 -0.21 14.28
C ASP A 454 -26.03 -1.62 14.81
N TYR A 455 -25.20 -2.62 14.47
CA TYR A 455 -25.38 -4.00 14.90
C TYR A 455 -24.52 -4.33 16.12
N GLU A 456 -25.07 -5.12 17.03
CA GLU A 456 -24.31 -5.67 18.15
C GLU A 456 -23.21 -6.62 17.67
N LEU A 457 -21.96 -6.40 18.10
CA LEU A 457 -20.83 -7.26 17.73
C LEU A 457 -21.02 -8.73 18.12
N GLY A 458 -21.91 -9.03 19.08
CA GLY A 458 -22.31 -10.38 19.46
C GLY A 458 -23.08 -11.13 18.38
N SER A 459 -23.66 -10.42 17.42
CA SER A 459 -24.37 -11.01 16.28
C SER A 459 -23.44 -11.44 15.14
N ILE A 460 -22.12 -11.23 15.27
CA ILE A 460 -21.15 -11.68 14.26
C ILE A 460 -21.04 -13.22 14.29
N PRO A 461 -21.07 -13.92 13.14
CA PRO A 461 -20.98 -15.37 13.10
C PRO A 461 -19.75 -15.93 13.83
N VAL A 462 -19.96 -17.02 14.57
CA VAL A 462 -18.91 -17.70 15.35
C VAL A 462 -17.79 -18.28 14.47
N SER A 463 -17.99 -18.38 13.16
CA SER A 463 -17.00 -18.82 12.18
C SER A 463 -15.88 -17.79 11.94
N VAL A 464 -16.11 -16.52 12.30
CA VAL A 464 -15.16 -15.43 12.03
C VAL A 464 -13.91 -15.60 12.88
N LYS A 465 -12.76 -15.73 12.21
CA LYS A 465 -11.44 -15.86 12.85
C LYS A 465 -10.65 -14.56 12.81
N THR A 466 -10.87 -13.74 11.78
CA THR A 466 -10.24 -12.42 11.64
C THR A 466 -11.34 -11.37 11.46
N LEU A 467 -11.35 -10.38 12.35
CA LEU A 467 -12.26 -9.25 12.33
C LEU A 467 -11.45 -7.96 12.14
N ILE A 468 -11.84 -7.14 11.17
CA ILE A 468 -11.23 -5.83 10.91
C ILE A 468 -12.33 -4.77 11.04
N LEU A 469 -12.14 -3.82 11.95
CA LEU A 469 -13.06 -2.72 12.20
C LEU A 469 -12.40 -1.40 11.83
N HIS A 470 -13.06 -0.61 10.98
CA HIS A 470 -12.62 0.75 10.61
C HIS A 470 -13.27 1.83 11.48
N HIS A 471 -13.95 1.42 12.54
CA HIS A 471 -14.50 2.29 13.57
C HIS A 471 -14.08 1.78 14.95
N ASN A 472 -14.20 2.64 15.96
CA ASN A 472 -13.95 2.27 17.34
C ASN A 472 -15.30 1.85 17.98
N PRO A 473 -15.53 0.56 18.30
CA PRO A 473 -16.74 0.16 18.99
C PRO A 473 -16.77 0.73 20.41
N ASN A 474 -17.96 0.80 21.01
CA ASN A 474 -18.12 1.30 22.38
C ASN A 474 -17.47 0.32 23.38
N ASN A 475 -17.00 0.82 24.53
CA ASN A 475 -16.33 -0.03 25.54
C ASN A 475 -17.17 -1.24 26.00
N SER A 476 -18.49 -1.13 25.97
CA SER A 476 -19.44 -2.22 26.29
C SER A 476 -19.56 -3.28 25.19
N GLU A 477 -19.20 -2.98 23.95
CA GLU A 477 -19.37 -3.87 22.79
C GLU A 477 -18.20 -4.87 22.63
N TYR A 478 -17.04 -4.59 23.25
CA TYR A 478 -15.86 -5.47 23.17
C TYR A 478 -16.09 -6.84 23.82
N GLY A 479 -16.86 -6.89 24.91
CA GLY A 479 -17.22 -8.14 25.59
C GLY A 479 -18.15 -9.03 24.77
N LEU A 480 -18.80 -8.48 23.74
CA LEU A 480 -19.69 -9.20 22.85
C LEU A 480 -18.97 -9.84 21.66
N ILE A 481 -17.69 -9.52 21.43
CA ILE A 481 -16.92 -10.11 20.34
C ILE A 481 -16.77 -11.62 20.56
N SER A 482 -17.16 -12.42 19.56
CA SER A 482 -17.07 -13.87 19.63
C SER A 482 -15.67 -14.34 20.06
N PRO A 483 -15.55 -15.29 21.00
CA PRO A 483 -14.27 -15.83 21.44
C PRO A 483 -13.50 -16.56 20.34
N ASN A 484 -14.14 -16.88 19.21
CA ASN A 484 -13.51 -17.50 18.05
C ASN A 484 -12.70 -16.52 17.19
N VAL A 485 -12.87 -15.22 17.38
CA VAL A 485 -12.07 -14.19 16.73
C VAL A 485 -10.65 -14.26 17.27
N LYS A 486 -9.74 -14.84 16.48
CA LYS A 486 -8.33 -14.98 16.85
C LYS A 486 -7.54 -13.71 16.55
N ARG A 487 -8.00 -12.91 15.59
CA ARG A 487 -7.34 -11.68 15.15
C ARG A 487 -8.34 -10.54 15.02
N LEU A 488 -8.13 -9.49 15.80
CA LEU A 488 -8.88 -8.23 15.73
C LEU A 488 -7.94 -7.12 15.24
N ILE A 489 -8.30 -6.47 14.14
CA ILE A 489 -7.58 -5.31 13.62
C ILE A 489 -8.48 -4.10 13.71
N MET A 490 -7.99 -3.02 14.29
CA MET A 490 -8.71 -1.75 14.30
C MET A 490 -7.98 -0.70 13.48
N VAL A 491 -8.70 -0.11 12.53
CA VAL A 491 -8.19 0.90 11.60
C VAL A 491 -8.78 2.25 12.02
N LYS A 492 -7.91 3.18 12.40
CA LYS A 492 -8.32 4.47 12.97
C LYS A 492 -8.41 5.55 11.89
N GLU A 493 -9.58 6.17 11.73
CA GLU A 493 -9.73 7.40 10.94
C GLU A 493 -9.36 8.64 11.76
N GLY A 494 -8.41 9.45 11.28
CA GLY A 494 -8.13 10.81 11.78
C GLY A 494 -6.97 10.98 12.77
N LEU A 495 -6.42 12.20 12.81
CA LEU A 495 -5.29 12.63 13.66
C LEU A 495 -5.66 12.90 15.13
N TYR A 496 -6.95 12.84 15.49
CA TYR A 496 -7.42 13.21 16.83
C TYR A 496 -8.58 12.31 17.26
N SER A 497 -8.28 11.16 17.88
CA SER A 497 -9.22 10.60 18.85
C SER A 497 -8.44 10.03 20.02
N SER A 498 -8.74 10.51 21.22
CA SER A 498 -8.05 10.20 22.48
C SER A 498 -8.57 8.95 23.17
N ASN A 499 -9.45 8.17 22.53
CA ASN A 499 -10.04 6.99 23.16
C ASN A 499 -9.06 5.81 23.06
N PHE A 500 -8.29 5.64 24.14
CA PHE A 500 -7.52 4.44 24.42
C PHE A 500 -8.49 3.28 24.66
N ILE A 501 -8.28 2.17 23.96
CA ILE A 501 -8.94 0.90 24.25
C ILE A 501 -8.31 0.38 25.54
N ASP A 502 -9.13 -0.01 26.52
CA ASP A 502 -8.65 -0.75 27.68
C ASP A 502 -8.36 -2.20 27.25
N PRO A 503 -7.10 -2.67 27.25
CA PRO A 503 -6.77 -4.04 26.89
C PRO A 503 -7.46 -5.09 27.78
N LEU A 504 -7.98 -4.70 28.94
CA LEU A 504 -8.73 -5.56 29.87
C LEU A 504 -10.17 -5.84 29.41
N SER A 505 -10.71 -5.09 28.44
CA SER A 505 -12.06 -5.33 27.89
C SER A 505 -12.10 -6.36 26.74
N LEU A 506 -10.93 -6.80 26.26
CA LEU A 506 -10.82 -7.78 25.18
C LEU A 506 -10.75 -9.23 25.71
N PRO A 507 -11.40 -10.21 25.05
CA PRO A 507 -11.26 -11.61 25.40
C PRO A 507 -9.79 -12.09 25.39
N LYS A 508 -9.40 -12.89 26.39
CA LYS A 508 -8.00 -13.24 26.74
C LYS A 508 -7.17 -13.93 25.64
N ASP A 509 -7.79 -14.32 24.52
CA ASP A 509 -7.18 -15.11 23.45
C ASP A 509 -7.20 -14.40 22.06
N ILE A 510 -7.53 -13.10 21.99
CA ILE A 510 -7.53 -12.30 20.75
C ILE A 510 -6.16 -11.65 20.51
N SER A 511 -5.58 -11.79 19.31
CA SER A 511 -4.47 -10.94 18.87
C SER A 511 -4.99 -9.59 18.36
N PHE A 512 -4.58 -8.49 18.99
CA PHE A 512 -5.02 -7.13 18.67
C PHE A 512 -3.98 -6.35 17.88
N ASP A 513 -4.40 -5.66 16.82
CA ASP A 513 -3.53 -4.81 15.99
C ASP A 513 -4.20 -3.46 15.69
N ALA A 514 -3.59 -2.35 16.12
CA ALA A 514 -4.07 -1.00 15.85
C ALA A 514 -3.29 -0.36 14.69
N HIS A 515 -3.95 -0.21 13.55
CA HIS A 515 -3.41 0.48 12.39
C HIS A 515 -3.81 1.96 12.42
N PHE A 516 -2.82 2.84 12.51
CA PHE A 516 -2.97 4.27 12.25
C PHE A 516 -2.88 4.49 10.74
N GLY A 517 -4.01 4.73 10.09
CA GLY A 517 -4.05 5.02 8.66
C GLY A 517 -5.32 5.73 8.29
N TYR A 518 -5.20 6.86 7.59
CA TYR A 518 -6.34 7.55 6.99
C TYR A 518 -7.14 6.57 6.11
N TYR A 519 -8.41 6.35 6.47
CA TYR A 519 -9.40 5.69 5.63
C TYR A 519 -10.41 6.69 5.05
N GLN A 520 -9.94 7.87 4.60
CA GLN A 520 -10.65 8.48 3.47
C GLN A 520 -10.51 7.52 2.30
N ALA A 521 -11.57 6.76 2.01
CA ALA A 521 -11.84 6.07 0.76
C ALA A 521 -10.62 5.90 -0.16
N ARG A 522 -9.82 4.83 0.01
CA ARG A 522 -9.03 4.26 -1.10
C ARG A 522 -9.97 3.53 -2.08
N LEU A 523 -11.06 4.22 -2.47
CA LEU A 523 -12.02 3.85 -3.52
C LEU A 523 -11.71 4.53 -4.84
N SER A 524 -10.41 4.76 -5.04
CA SER A 524 -9.76 5.06 -6.30
C SER A 524 -8.35 4.48 -6.17
N PHE A 525 -7.77 4.06 -7.28
CA PHE A 525 -6.30 4.03 -7.39
C PHE A 525 -5.73 5.37 -6.87
N PRO A 526 -4.49 5.41 -6.33
CA PRO A 526 -4.09 6.40 -5.33
C PRO A 526 -4.33 7.84 -5.76
N GLU A 527 -4.59 8.65 -4.73
CA GLU A 527 -4.65 10.13 -4.68
C GLU A 527 -6.06 10.73 -4.63
N PHE A 528 -6.40 11.29 -3.46
CA PHE A 528 -7.08 12.56 -3.34
C PHE A 528 -6.56 13.28 -2.08
N LYS A 529 -5.89 14.42 -2.27
CA LYS A 529 -5.91 15.55 -1.33
C LYS A 529 -6.49 16.71 -2.12
N THR A 530 -7.70 17.13 -1.77
CA THR A 530 -8.30 18.38 -2.22
C THR A 530 -7.42 19.52 -1.69
N ILE A 531 -6.83 20.28 -2.61
CA ILE A 531 -6.26 21.58 -2.32
C ILE A 531 -7.46 22.51 -2.11
N LYS A 532 -7.79 22.82 -0.85
CA LYS A 532 -8.43 24.10 -0.53
C LYS A 532 -7.32 25.14 -0.64
N LYS A 533 -7.41 26.02 -1.64
CA LYS A 533 -6.71 27.30 -1.61
C LYS A 533 -7.80 28.35 -1.64
N ASP A 534 -7.90 29.04 -0.51
CA ASP A 534 -8.40 30.40 -0.28
C ASP A 534 -9.63 30.86 -1.09
N GLY A 535 -10.70 31.11 -0.35
CA GLY A 535 -11.97 31.55 -0.91
C GLY A 535 -11.88 32.90 -1.61
N VAL A 536 -12.56 32.97 -2.75
CA VAL A 536 -13.43 34.10 -3.11
C VAL A 536 -14.62 33.49 -3.84
N LEU A 537 -15.81 33.72 -3.28
CA LEU A 537 -17.08 33.61 -3.98
C LEU A 537 -17.05 34.53 -5.19
N MET A 538 -17.22 33.99 -6.40
CA MET A 538 -17.91 34.71 -7.45
C MET A 538 -18.87 33.75 -8.15
N THR A 539 -20.14 33.95 -7.84
CA THR A 539 -21.28 33.63 -8.69
C THR A 539 -21.01 34.05 -10.12
N ASN A 540 -21.33 33.21 -11.12
CA ASN A 540 -22.15 33.66 -12.23
C ASN A 540 -22.80 32.51 -13.00
N LYS A 541 -24.03 32.80 -13.40
CA LYS A 541 -25.06 31.96 -14.00
C LYS A 541 -24.72 31.51 -15.41
N LEU A 542 -25.25 30.32 -15.73
CA LEU A 542 -25.84 29.86 -16.99
C LEU A 542 -25.90 30.87 -18.15
N LYS A 543 -25.43 30.42 -19.32
CA LYS A 543 -26.30 30.20 -20.49
C LYS A 543 -25.92 28.89 -21.17
#